data_AF-A0A495SCQ5-F1
#
_entry.id   AF-A0A495SCQ5-F1
#
_cell.length_a   1.000
_cell.length_b   1.000
_cell.length_c   1.000
_cell.angle_alpha   90.00
_cell.angle_beta   90.00
_cell.angle_gamma   90.00
#
_symmetry.space_group_name_H-M   'P 1'
#
loop_
_entity.id
_entity.type
_entity.pdbx_description
1 polymer ?
#
loop_
_entity_poly.entity_id
_entity_poly.type
_entity_poly.pdbx_seq_one_letter_code
_entity_poly.pdbx_strand_id
1 'polypeptide(L)'
;MTTVLIQNIFRDFQNDGYFLSCKPNGVIDVGDYIIFNKNTKAEIISIEEGLYGILSLSIKKESLSDPEIDYAFLCNQEFLIEKADKKPATQSL
;
A
#
# COMPACT_ATOMS: atom_id res chain seq x y z
N MET A 1 -15.35 -5.07 1.10
CA MET A 1 -13.97 -5.48 1.44
C MET A 1 -13.10 -4.91 0.34
N THR A 2 -12.14 -4.04 0.68
CA THR A 2 -11.25 -3.42 -0.31
C THR A 2 -10.00 -4.28 -0.45
N THR A 3 -9.59 -4.56 -1.68
CA THR A 3 -8.34 -5.27 -1.97
C THR A 3 -7.49 -4.48 -2.96
N VAL A 4 -6.22 -4.85 -3.05
CA VAL A 4 -5.30 -4.36 -4.07
C VAL A 4 -4.52 -5.53 -4.66
N LEU A 5 -4.54 -5.64 -5.98
CA LEU A 5 -3.64 -6.53 -6.72
C LEU A 5 -2.32 -5.79 -6.94
N ILE A 6 -1.25 -6.21 -6.29
CA ILE A 6 0.09 -5.69 -6.54
C ILE A 6 0.63 -6.40 -7.77
N GLN A 7 0.85 -5.68 -8.86
CA GLN A 7 1.37 -6.22 -10.11
C GLN A 7 2.90 -6.22 -10.12
N ASN A 8 3.52 -5.18 -9.55
CA ASN A 8 4.97 -5.07 -9.48
C ASN A 8 5.42 -4.19 -8.31
N ILE A 9 6.67 -4.36 -7.90
CA ILE A 9 7.30 -3.61 -6.82
C ILE A 9 8.65 -3.07 -7.30
N PHE A 10 8.88 -1.79 -7.05
CA PHE A 10 10.13 -1.11 -7.36
C PHE A 10 10.69 -0.50 -6.08
N ARG A 11 11.99 -0.65 -5.86
CA ARG A 11 12.65 0.04 -4.77
C ARG A 11 12.87 1.50 -5.16
N ASP A 12 12.41 2.42 -4.32
CA ASP A 12 12.71 3.84 -4.44
C ASP A 12 14.00 4.15 -3.68
N PHE A 13 15.09 4.32 -4.43
CA PHE A 13 16.39 4.67 -3.85
C PHE A 13 16.48 6.14 -3.43
N GLN A 14 15.61 7.02 -3.92
CA GLN A 14 15.64 8.45 -3.59
C GLN A 14 14.94 8.73 -2.27
N ASN A 15 13.78 8.10 -2.03
CA ASN A 15 12.98 8.30 -0.82
C ASN A 15 13.12 7.18 0.21
N ASP A 16 14.07 6.25 0.01
CA ASP A 16 14.29 5.03 0.81
C ASP A 16 12.98 4.28 1.12
N GLY A 17 12.21 4.00 0.07
CA GLY A 17 10.89 3.38 0.13
C GLY A 17 10.65 2.38 -0.99
N TYR A 18 9.38 2.04 -1.22
CA TYR A 18 8.96 1.19 -2.34
C TYR A 18 7.78 1.80 -3.08
N PHE A 19 7.78 1.65 -4.40
CA PHE A 19 6.64 1.88 -5.28
C PHE A 19 5.99 0.56 -5.63
N LEU A 20 4.67 0.51 -5.51
CA LEU A 20 3.84 -0.62 -5.86
C LEU A 20 2.96 -0.22 -7.04
N SER A 21 3.10 -0.93 -8.16
CA SER A 21 2.18 -0.82 -9.29
C SER A 21 0.99 -1.72 -9.02
N CYS A 22 -0.20 -1.14 -8.89
CA CYS A 22 -1.32 -1.78 -8.25
C CYS A 22 -2.61 -1.63 -9.05
N LYS A 23 -3.50 -2.62 -8.97
CA LYS A 23 -4.90 -2.49 -9.42
C LYS A 23 -5.82 -2.57 -8.21
N PRO A 24 -6.52 -1.49 -7.84
CA PRO A 24 -7.42 -1.50 -6.70
C PRO A 24 -8.74 -2.19 -7.05
N ASN A 25 -9.36 -2.83 -6.05
CA ASN A 25 -10.74 -3.25 -6.07
C ASN A 25 -11.47 -2.60 -4.89
N GLY A 26 -11.99 -1.41 -5.16
CA GLY A 26 -12.56 -0.50 -4.16
C GLY A 26 -11.77 0.80 -4.06
N VAL A 27 -12.23 1.69 -3.17
CA VAL A 27 -11.55 2.96 -2.90
C VAL A 27 -10.39 2.71 -1.96
N ILE A 28 -9.23 3.31 -2.24
CA ILE A 28 -8.03 3.29 -1.41
C ILE A 28 -7.64 4.74 -1.16
N ASP A 29 -7.29 5.06 0.09
CA ASP A 29 -6.94 6.41 0.53
C ASP A 29 -5.51 6.44 1.11
N VAL A 30 -4.86 7.60 1.10
CA VAL A 30 -3.59 7.78 1.82
C VAL A 30 -3.82 7.55 3.32
N GLY A 31 -2.89 6.83 3.95
CA GLY A 31 -2.97 6.40 5.34
C GLY A 31 -3.60 5.02 5.54
N ASP A 32 -4.30 4.48 4.52
CA ASP A 32 -4.75 3.08 4.56
C ASP A 32 -3.55 2.12 4.63
N TYR A 33 -3.79 0.90 5.12
CA TYR A 33 -2.76 -0.12 5.27
C TYR A 33 -2.98 -1.31 4.34
N ILE A 34 -1.93 -1.70 3.60
CA ILE A 34 -1.87 -2.97 2.89
C ILE A 34 -1.44 -4.05 3.88
N ILE A 35 -2.23 -5.11 4.02
CA ILE A 35 -1.91 -6.24 4.91
C ILE A 35 -1.17 -7.31 4.12
N PHE A 36 0.13 -7.48 4.35
CA PHE A 36 0.93 -8.52 3.68
C PHE A 36 0.79 -9.88 4.35
N ASN A 37 0.76 -9.90 5.68
CA ASN A 37 0.51 -11.08 6.49
C ASN A 37 -0.05 -10.67 7.86
N LYS A 38 -0.20 -11.62 8.79
CA LYS A 38 -0.76 -11.38 10.14
C LYS A 38 0.03 -10.38 11.00
N ASN A 39 1.32 -10.20 10.73
CA ASN A 39 2.25 -9.39 11.53
C ASN A 39 2.73 -8.14 10.78
N THR A 40 2.58 -8.11 9.45
CA THR A 40 3.20 -7.08 8.61
C THR A 40 2.14 -6.35 7.80
N LYS A 41 2.10 -5.02 8.01
CA LYS A 41 1.26 -4.10 7.24
C LYS A 41 2.08 -2.89 6.79
N ALA A 42 1.72 -2.34 5.64
CA ALA A 42 2.36 -1.16 5.07
C ALA A 42 1.37 -0.01 4.92
N GLU A 43 1.71 1.14 5.50
CA GLU A 43 0.94 2.37 5.31
C GLU A 43 1.18 2.93 3.91
N ILE A 44 0.09 3.28 3.23
CA ILE A 44 0.14 3.97 1.93
C ILE A 44 0.43 5.45 2.20
N ILE A 45 1.63 5.89 1.84
CA ILE A 45 2.07 7.27 2.09
C ILE A 45 1.74 8.22 0.93
N SER A 46 1.59 7.69 -0.29
CA SER A 46 1.14 8.46 -1.44
C SER A 46 0.45 7.56 -2.47
N ILE A 47 -0.43 8.16 -3.26
CA ILE A 47 -1.15 7.51 -4.35
C ILE A 47 -1.00 8.39 -5.58
N GLU A 48 -0.57 7.80 -6.68
CA GLU A 48 -0.57 8.43 -7.99
C GLU A 48 -1.42 7.60 -8.95
N GLU A 49 -2.28 8.26 -9.73
CA GLU A 49 -3.10 7.60 -10.73
C GLU A 49 -2.30 7.41 -12.02
N GLY A 50 -2.17 6.15 -12.43
CA GLY A 50 -1.62 5.76 -13.71
C GLY A 50 -2.69 5.55 -14.78
N LEU A 51 -2.27 5.08 -15.95
CA LEU A 51 -3.17 4.72 -17.04
C LEU A 51 -3.97 3.43 -16.71
N TYR A 52 -5.15 3.31 -17.30
CA TYR A 52 -5.98 2.09 -17.22
C TYR A 52 -6.41 1.68 -15.80
N GLY A 53 -6.52 2.64 -14.88
CA GLY A 53 -6.94 2.38 -13.50
C GLY A 53 -5.87 1.67 -12.66
N ILE A 54 -4.61 1.71 -13.09
CA ILE A 54 -3.46 1.31 -12.28
C ILE A 54 -3.13 2.47 -11.34
N LEU A 55 -2.87 2.16 -10.07
CA LEU A 55 -2.35 3.10 -9.08
C LEU A 55 -0.87 2.80 -8.83
N SER A 56 -0.08 3.85 -8.67
CA SER A 56 1.26 3.76 -8.07
C SER A 56 1.13 4.14 -6.59
N LEU A 57 1.38 3.19 -5.70
CA LEU A 57 1.35 3.40 -4.26
C LEU A 57 2.78 3.47 -3.74
N SER A 58 3.07 4.47 -2.92
CA SER A 58 4.32 4.50 -2.16
C SER A 58 4.11 3.93 -0.77
N ILE A 59 5.07 3.15 -0.29
CA ILE A 59 5.15 2.67 1.09
C ILE A 59 6.56 2.86 1.63
N LYS A 60 6.68 2.91 2.96
CA LYS A 60 7.97 3.00 3.63
C LYS A 60 8.76 1.70 3.52
N LYS A 61 10.10 1.80 3.51
CA LYS A 61 10.96 0.63 3.41
C LYS A 61 10.87 -0.29 4.62
N GLU A 62 10.68 0.28 5.81
CA GLU A 62 10.57 -0.54 7.04
C GLU A 62 9.42 -1.55 6.94
N SER A 63 8.36 -1.20 6.20
CA SER A 63 7.19 -2.05 6.01
C SER A 63 7.47 -3.36 5.26
N LEU A 64 8.59 -3.45 4.54
CA LEU A 64 9.06 -4.66 3.84
C LEU A 64 10.39 -5.19 4.40
N SER A 65 10.77 -4.77 5.61
CA SER A 65 12.00 -5.25 6.26
C SER A 65 11.85 -6.62 6.94
N ASP A 66 10.63 -7.14 6.99
CA ASP A 66 10.32 -8.45 7.57
C ASP A 66 10.95 -9.56 6.71
N PRO A 67 11.82 -10.41 7.27
CA PRO A 67 12.46 -11.49 6.52
C PRO A 67 11.49 -12.56 6.01
N GLU A 68 10.25 -12.62 6.53
CA GLU A 68 9.21 -13.50 6.01
C GLU A 68 8.57 -12.95 4.70
N ILE A 69 8.85 -11.71 4.34
CA ILE A 69 8.40 -11.12 3.08
C ILE A 69 9.42 -11.39 1.98
N ASP A 70 9.04 -12.24 1.03
CA ASP A 70 9.75 -12.43 -0.24
C ASP A 70 9.18 -11.47 -1.30
N TYR A 71 10.04 -10.68 -1.96
CA TYR A 71 9.63 -9.78 -3.05
C TYR A 71 8.98 -10.53 -4.21
N ALA A 72 9.42 -11.76 -4.51
CA ALA A 72 8.82 -12.58 -5.54
C ALA A 72 7.39 -13.00 -5.17
N PHE A 73 7.08 -13.09 -3.87
CA PHE A 73 5.75 -13.42 -3.36
C PHE A 73 4.79 -12.23 -3.50
N LEU A 74 5.24 -10.99 -3.45
CA LEU A 74 4.33 -9.84 -3.49
C LEU A 74 3.82 -9.48 -4.89
N CYS A 75 4.50 -9.93 -5.95
CA CYS A 75 4.14 -9.61 -7.33
C CYS A 75 2.99 -10.51 -7.84
N ASN A 76 2.03 -9.89 -8.52
CA ASN A 76 0.80 -10.50 -9.04
C ASN A 76 -0.06 -11.19 -7.96
N GLN A 77 -0.05 -10.65 -6.73
CA GLN A 77 -0.85 -11.13 -5.63
C GLN A 77 -1.83 -10.08 -5.12
N GLU A 78 -2.99 -10.54 -4.66
CA GLU A 78 -4.03 -9.70 -4.09
C GLU A 78 -3.91 -9.64 -2.57
N PHE A 79 -3.94 -8.42 -2.03
CA PHE A 79 -3.82 -8.14 -0.61
C PHE A 79 -5.01 -7.34 -0.10
N LEU A 80 -5.30 -7.49 1.20
CA LEU A 80 -6.36 -6.75 1.85
C LEU A 80 -5.92 -5.35 2.22
N ILE A 81 -6.87 -4.41 2.14
CA ILE A 81 -6.71 -3.05 2.64
C ILE A 81 -7.45 -2.92 3.96
N GLU A 82 -6.72 -2.57 5.02
CA GLU A 82 -7.25 -2.07 6.28
C GLU A 82 -7.42 -0.55 6.16
N LYS A 83 -8.64 -0.06 6.42
CA LYS A 83 -8.94 1.36 6.37
C LYS A 83 -8.37 2.07 7.58
N ALA A 84 -7.72 3.21 7.34
CA ALA A 84 -7.30 4.08 8.43
C ALA A 84 -8.52 4.53 9.24
N ASP A 85 -8.40 4.52 10.58
CA ASP A 85 -9.41 5.15 11.42
C ASP A 85 -9.45 6.64 11.09
N LYS A 86 -10.52 7.07 10.42
CA LYS A 86 -10.78 8.49 10.21
C LYS A 86 -11.03 9.10 11.58
N LYS A 87 -10.01 9.71 12.18
CA LYS A 87 -10.21 10.57 13.35
C LYS A 87 -11.30 11.57 12.97
N PRO A 88 -12.43 11.63 13.71
CA PRO A 88 -13.44 12.63 13.42
C PRO A 88 -12.75 13.99 13.46
N ALA A 89 -12.99 14.80 12.42
CA ALA A 89 -12.47 16.16 12.37
C ALA A 89 -12.82 16.82 13.70
N THR A 90 -11.81 17.18 14.49
CA THR A 90 -12.01 17.97 15.70
C THR A 90 -12.70 19.24 15.24
N GLN A 91 -13.99 19.37 15.52
CA GLN A 91 -14.70 20.62 15.36
C GLN A 91 -14.02 21.59 16.34
N SER A 92 -13.17 22.46 15.81
CA SER A 92 -12.73 23.65 16.52
C SER A 92 -13.98 24.48 16.79
N LEU A 93 -14.40 24.52 18.05
CA LEU A 93 -15.33 25.51 18.59
C LEU A 93 -14.63 26.87 18.69
#